data_AF-A0A1F8GM18-F1
#
_entry.id   AF-A0A1F8GM18-F1
#
_cell.length_a   1.000
_cell.length_b   1.000
_cell.length_c   1.000
_cell.angle_alpha   90.00
_cell.angle_beta   90.00
_cell.angle_gamma   90.00
#
_symmetry.space_group_name_H-M   'P 1'
#
loop_
_entity.id
_entity.type
_entity.pdbx_description
1 polymer ?
#
loop_
_entity_poly.entity_id
_entity_poly.type
_entity_poly.pdbx_seq_one_letter_code
_entity_poly.pdbx_strand_id
1 'polypeptide(L)'
;MNKKVIAGIFVGTLVLIGGLIWLAKPAPDSIGGQADTTSSLLKSDGTFFDFGTISMKDGDVTKEFIVTNPTDKDILVTTLETSCMCTKAFMVKPDGTAKGPFGMRSMGYAWPINETIVPGESRTIRVVYDPNAHGPAGVGLIDRFVILTEESGSQLQLEIKAIVKP
;
A
#
# COMPACT_ATOMS: atom_id res chain seq x y z
N MET A 1 -5.66 -43.90 -51.28
CA MET A 1 -5.34 -43.92 -49.83
C MET A 1 -6.52 -44.52 -49.09
N ASN A 2 -6.33 -45.56 -48.28
CA ASN A 2 -7.44 -46.33 -47.68
C ASN A 2 -8.18 -45.46 -46.64
N LYS A 3 -9.52 -45.38 -46.72
CA LYS A 3 -10.35 -44.57 -45.79
C LYS A 3 -10.05 -44.88 -44.31
N LYS A 4 -9.65 -46.12 -43.99
CA LYS A 4 -9.25 -46.52 -42.63
C LYS A 4 -7.92 -45.91 -42.18
N VAL A 5 -6.99 -45.67 -43.12
CA VAL A 5 -5.69 -45.03 -42.85
C VAL A 5 -5.88 -43.51 -42.62
N ILE A 6 -6.77 -42.87 -43.37
CA ILE A 6 -7.08 -41.45 -43.20
C ILE A 6 -7.77 -41.19 -41.85
N ALA A 7 -8.72 -42.06 -41.46
CA ALA A 7 -9.39 -41.96 -40.17
C ALA A 7 -8.42 -42.19 -38.99
N GLY A 8 -7.48 -43.13 -39.13
CA GLY A 8 -6.46 -43.39 -38.11
C GLY A 8 -5.52 -42.20 -37.90
N ILE A 9 -5.10 -41.53 -38.98
CA ILE A 9 -4.25 -40.34 -38.88
C ILE A 9 -5.00 -39.22 -38.16
N PHE A 10 -6.26 -38.92 -38.54
CA PHE A 10 -7.04 -37.84 -37.93
C PHE A 10 -7.28 -38.01 -36.43
N VAL A 11 -7.58 -39.25 -35.99
CA VAL A 11 -7.77 -39.56 -34.57
C VAL A 11 -6.44 -39.47 -33.82
N GLY A 12 -5.34 -39.92 -34.43
CA GLY A 12 -4.00 -39.80 -33.84
C GLY A 12 -3.57 -38.34 -33.62
N THR A 13 -3.82 -37.45 -34.59
CA THR A 13 -3.48 -36.03 -34.45
C THR A 13 -4.35 -35.33 -33.41
N LEU A 14 -5.64 -35.64 -33.32
CA LEU A 14 -6.54 -35.06 -32.32
C LEU A 14 -6.16 -35.45 -30.88
N VAL A 15 -5.74 -36.70 -30.67
CA VAL A 15 -5.27 -37.15 -29.34
C VAL A 15 -3.92 -36.51 -28.98
N LEU A 16 -3.02 -36.34 -29.95
CA LEU A 16 -1.74 -35.64 -29.72
C LEU A 16 -1.93 -34.16 -29.39
N ILE A 17 -2.83 -33.46 -30.09
CA ILE A 17 -3.13 -32.05 -29.85
C ILE A 17 -3.85 -31.87 -28.50
N GLY A 18 -4.82 -32.74 -28.18
CA GLY A 18 -5.51 -32.72 -26.89
C GLY A 18 -4.58 -33.02 -25.70
N GLY A 19 -3.60 -33.91 -25.88
CA GLY A 19 -2.58 -34.22 -24.87
C GLY A 19 -1.61 -33.05 -24.61
N LEU A 20 -1.23 -32.30 -25.64
CA LEU A 20 -0.34 -31.14 -25.51
C LEU A 20 -1.00 -29.94 -24.79
N ILE A 21 -2.32 -29.76 -24.95
CA ILE A 21 -3.07 -28.68 -24.27
C ILE A 21 -3.20 -28.97 -22.76
N TRP A 22 -3.18 -30.24 -22.34
CA TRP A 22 -3.32 -30.61 -20.93
C TRP A 22 -2.03 -30.42 -20.10
N LEU A 23 -0.87 -30.32 -20.74
CA LEU A 23 0.40 -30.01 -20.08
C LEU A 23 0.68 -28.51 -19.94
N ALA A 24 -0.04 -27.65 -20.67
CA ALA A 24 0.09 -26.20 -20.56
C ALA A 24 -0.77 -25.66 -19.40
N LYS A 25 -0.34 -25.92 -18.16
CA LYS A 25 -0.87 -25.18 -17.00
C LYS A 25 -0.25 -23.78 -17.01
N PRO A 26 -1.05 -22.69 -16.95
CA PRO A 26 -0.47 -21.36 -16.76
C PRO A 26 0.31 -21.36 -15.45
N ALA A 27 1.58 -20.97 -15.52
CA ALA A 27 2.30 -20.62 -14.31
C ALA A 27 1.53 -19.48 -13.63
N PRO A 28 1.36 -19.49 -12.30
CA PRO A 28 0.90 -18.30 -11.63
C PRO A 28 1.89 -17.18 -11.97
N ASP A 29 1.37 -16.05 -12.44
CA ASP A 29 2.16 -14.83 -12.51
C ASP A 29 2.73 -14.58 -11.12
N SER A 30 4.02 -14.85 -10.94
CA SER A 30 4.77 -14.42 -9.77
C SER A 30 4.90 -12.90 -9.86
N ILE A 31 3.80 -12.21 -9.55
CA ILE A 31 3.79 -10.79 -9.27
C ILE A 31 4.75 -10.59 -8.10
N GLY A 32 5.83 -9.85 -8.37
CA GLY A 32 6.58 -9.00 -7.44
C GLY A 32 7.02 -9.65 -6.14
N GLY A 33 8.35 -9.75 -5.94
CA GLY A 33 8.93 -10.11 -4.65
C GLY A 33 8.24 -9.37 -3.50
N GLN A 34 7.44 -10.12 -2.75
CA GLN A 34 6.89 -9.66 -1.49
C GLN A 34 8.08 -9.61 -0.54
N ALA A 35 8.60 -8.41 -0.31
CA ALA A 35 9.52 -8.19 0.79
C ALA A 35 8.80 -8.69 2.05
N ASP A 36 9.40 -9.66 2.74
CA ASP A 36 8.98 -10.10 4.06
C ASP A 36 9.02 -8.90 5.00
N THR A 37 7.93 -8.14 5.01
CA THR A 37 7.79 -6.95 5.83
C THR A 37 7.43 -7.49 7.19
N THR A 38 8.40 -7.45 8.10
CA THR A 38 8.16 -7.89 9.48
C THR A 38 6.99 -7.07 10.03
N SER A 39 5.98 -7.74 10.60
CA SER A 39 4.75 -7.07 11.03
C SER A 39 5.05 -6.14 12.21
N SER A 40 4.61 -4.89 12.12
CA SER A 40 4.78 -3.90 13.18
C SER A 40 4.13 -4.33 14.50
N LEU A 41 4.82 -4.00 15.60
CA LEU A 41 4.34 -4.17 16.96
C LEU A 41 3.28 -3.13 17.31
N LEU A 42 3.32 -1.95 16.67
CA LEU A 42 2.27 -0.95 16.76
C LEU A 42 0.95 -1.49 16.21
N LYS A 43 -0.16 -0.98 16.76
CA LYS A 43 -1.52 -1.29 16.31
C LYS A 43 -2.27 -0.02 15.99
N SER A 44 -3.11 -0.07 14.96
CA SER A 44 -3.93 1.06 14.54
C SER A 44 -5.41 0.79 14.80
N ASP A 45 -6.20 1.84 15.03
CA ASP A 45 -7.68 1.79 15.09
C ASP A 45 -8.32 1.42 13.73
N GLY A 46 -7.54 1.56 12.66
CA GLY A 46 -7.78 1.02 11.33
C GLY A 46 -6.56 1.22 10.44
N THR A 47 -6.41 0.41 9.41
CA THR A 47 -5.30 0.54 8.44
C THR A 47 -5.77 0.98 7.06
N PHE A 48 -7.08 1.20 6.89
CA PHE A 48 -7.69 1.55 5.62
C PHE A 48 -8.78 2.60 5.82
N PHE A 49 -8.84 3.57 4.92
CA PHE A 49 -9.94 4.53 4.84
C PHE A 49 -10.24 4.91 3.40
N ASP A 50 -11.50 4.84 2.99
CA ASP A 50 -11.95 5.31 1.69
C ASP A 50 -12.72 6.62 1.86
N PHE A 51 -12.24 7.69 1.24
CA PHE A 51 -12.94 8.97 1.19
C PHE A 51 -14.16 8.93 0.26
N GLY A 52 -14.34 7.85 -0.51
CA GLY A 52 -15.35 7.73 -1.55
C GLY A 52 -15.02 8.66 -2.71
N THR A 53 -15.98 9.49 -3.13
CA THR A 53 -15.75 10.49 -4.18
C THR A 53 -15.43 11.84 -3.57
N ILE A 54 -14.34 12.45 -4.00
CA ILE A 54 -13.88 13.78 -3.58
C ILE A 54 -13.72 14.71 -4.79
N SER A 55 -13.91 16.02 -4.60
CA SER A 55 -13.68 17.02 -5.66
C SER A 55 -12.38 17.78 -5.41
N MET A 56 -11.65 18.04 -6.49
CA MET A 56 -10.50 18.94 -6.50
C MET A 56 -10.84 20.34 -5.94
N LYS A 57 -12.08 20.80 -6.12
CA LYS A 57 -12.55 22.11 -5.66
C LYS A 57 -12.66 22.21 -4.14
N ASP A 58 -12.83 21.09 -3.45
CA ASP A 58 -13.02 21.05 -2.00
C ASP A 58 -11.68 21.13 -1.24
N GLY A 59 -10.55 21.07 -1.97
CA GLY A 59 -9.21 21.16 -1.40
C GLY A 59 -8.75 19.83 -0.78
N ASP A 60 -7.81 19.93 0.16
CA ASP A 60 -7.20 18.79 0.82
C ASP A 60 -8.23 17.99 1.64
N VAL A 61 -8.12 16.67 1.60
CA VAL A 61 -8.86 15.77 2.50
C VAL A 61 -7.93 15.17 3.54
N THR A 62 -8.45 14.96 4.75
CA THR A 62 -7.66 14.52 5.90
C THR A 62 -8.27 13.29 6.57
N LYS A 63 -7.43 12.31 6.90
CA LYS A 63 -7.76 11.18 7.76
C LYS A 63 -6.75 11.08 8.89
N GLU A 64 -7.26 10.93 10.11
CA GLU A 64 -6.47 10.63 11.30
C GLU A 64 -6.64 9.16 11.68
N PHE A 65 -5.51 8.46 11.84
CA PHE A 65 -5.43 7.10 12.39
C PHE A 65 -4.81 7.16 13.78
N ILE A 66 -5.34 6.38 14.72
CA ILE A 66 -4.79 6.28 16.08
C ILE A 66 -3.88 5.06 16.12
N VAL A 67 -2.58 5.31 16.29
CA VAL A 67 -1.55 4.27 16.40
C VAL A 67 -1.11 4.14 17.85
N THR A 68 -1.17 2.94 18.39
CA THR A 68 -0.91 2.64 19.81
C THR A 68 0.24 1.65 19.93
N ASN A 69 1.07 1.81 20.95
CA ASN A 69 2.01 0.80 21.40
C ASN A 69 1.34 -0.09 22.47
N PRO A 70 0.90 -1.32 22.13
CA PRO A 70 0.27 -2.22 23.10
C PRO A 70 1.28 -3.04 23.91
N THR A 71 2.58 -2.87 23.68
CA THR A 71 3.63 -3.71 24.28
C THR A 71 4.08 -3.16 25.63
N ASP A 72 4.99 -3.87 26.29
CA ASP A 72 5.64 -3.48 27.55
C ASP A 72 7.00 -2.78 27.35
N LYS A 73 7.37 -2.48 26.10
CA LYS A 73 8.64 -1.83 25.74
C LYS A 73 8.42 -0.61 24.87
N ASP A 74 9.38 0.31 24.91
CA ASP A 74 9.43 1.44 23.99
C ASP A 74 9.56 0.94 22.54
N ILE A 75 8.79 1.54 21.64
CA ILE A 75 8.93 1.33 20.19
C ILE A 75 9.48 2.60 19.57
N LEU A 76 10.67 2.50 18.96
CA LEU A 76 11.27 3.57 18.19
C LEU A 76 10.77 3.53 16.75
N VAL A 77 10.04 4.56 16.32
CA VAL A 77 9.69 4.79 14.92
C VAL A 77 10.81 5.62 14.29
N THR A 78 11.52 5.01 13.35
CA THR A 78 12.66 5.61 12.67
C THR A 78 12.23 6.48 11.49
N THR A 79 11.22 6.05 10.72
CA THR A 79 10.69 6.81 9.57
C THR A 79 9.17 6.84 9.53
N LEU A 80 8.63 7.91 8.95
CA LEU A 80 7.23 8.07 8.55
C LEU A 80 7.24 8.65 7.14
N GLU A 81 6.73 7.91 6.16
CA GLU A 81 6.85 8.25 4.74
C GLU A 81 5.52 8.03 4.01
N THR A 82 5.35 8.68 2.86
CA THR A 82 4.16 8.48 2.01
C THR A 82 4.55 7.84 0.68
N SER A 83 3.60 7.16 0.02
CA SER A 83 3.86 6.55 -1.29
C SER A 83 3.87 7.53 -2.47
N CYS A 84 3.39 8.76 -2.26
CA CYS A 84 3.23 9.79 -3.28
C CYS A 84 3.48 11.17 -2.69
N MET A 85 4.13 12.05 -3.46
CA MET A 85 4.32 13.46 -3.08
C MET A 85 2.99 14.23 -2.90
N CYS A 86 1.90 13.71 -3.46
CA CYS A 86 0.53 14.20 -3.29
C CYS A 86 -0.09 13.90 -1.91
N THR A 87 0.65 13.22 -1.03
CA THR A 87 0.22 12.88 0.32
C THR A 87 1.27 13.33 1.33
N LYS A 88 0.82 13.97 2.41
CA LYS A 88 1.62 14.37 3.55
C LYS A 88 1.16 13.61 4.79
N ALA A 89 2.10 13.26 5.65
CA ALA A 89 1.81 12.63 6.93
C ALA A 89 2.39 13.47 8.09
N PHE A 90 1.70 13.47 9.21
CA PHE A 90 2.16 14.08 10.45
C PHE A 90 2.01 13.09 11.60
N MET A 91 2.97 13.08 12.51
CA MET A 91 2.82 12.42 13.80
C MET A 91 2.41 13.47 14.84
N VAL A 92 1.23 13.30 15.42
CA VAL A 92 0.64 14.21 16.39
C VAL A 92 0.66 13.56 17.77
N LYS A 93 1.22 14.27 18.75
CA LYS A 93 1.33 13.84 20.14
C LYS A 93 0.04 14.12 20.92
N PRO A 94 -0.20 13.47 22.07
CA PRO A 94 -1.38 13.72 22.90
C PRO A 94 -1.57 15.17 23.35
N ASP A 95 -0.48 15.94 23.44
CA ASP A 95 -0.51 17.39 23.76
C ASP A 95 -0.90 18.27 22.55
N GLY A 96 -1.19 17.66 21.39
CA GLY A 96 -1.57 18.34 20.16
C GLY A 96 -0.39 18.81 19.30
N THR A 97 0.86 18.68 19.77
CA THR A 97 2.02 19.04 18.96
C THR A 97 2.19 18.09 17.78
N ALA A 98 2.44 18.65 16.60
CA ALA A 98 2.56 17.88 15.36
C ALA A 98 3.98 17.96 14.79
N LYS A 99 4.52 16.80 14.41
CA LYS A 99 5.80 16.68 13.70
C LYS A 99 5.52 16.29 12.24
N GLY A 100 6.14 17.01 11.30
CA GLY A 100 5.93 16.87 9.86
C GLY A 100 5.84 18.23 9.15
N PRO A 101 5.38 18.29 7.89
CA PRO A 101 4.92 17.15 7.10
C PRO A 101 6.05 16.22 6.68
N PHE A 102 5.79 14.93 6.71
CA PHE A 102 6.59 13.92 6.05
C PHE A 102 5.93 13.54 4.72
N GLY A 103 6.75 13.22 3.73
CA GLY A 103 6.29 12.95 2.36
C GLY A 103 6.99 11.75 1.75
N MET A 104 6.90 11.68 0.43
CA MET A 104 7.48 10.58 -0.33
C MET A 104 9.00 10.56 -0.23
N ARG A 105 9.54 9.35 -0.07
CA ARG A 105 10.97 9.10 -0.17
C ARG A 105 11.52 9.66 -1.48
N SER A 106 12.60 10.42 -1.41
CA SER A 106 13.26 10.99 -2.59
C SER A 106 14.68 10.47 -2.71
N MET A 107 15.08 10.02 -3.91
CA MET A 107 16.42 9.48 -4.18
C MET A 107 16.87 8.38 -3.19
N GLY A 108 15.91 7.57 -2.71
CA GLY A 108 16.17 6.50 -1.73
C GLY A 108 16.33 6.98 -0.27
N TYR A 109 16.30 8.30 -0.03
CA TYR A 109 16.48 8.89 1.30
C TYR A 109 15.14 9.12 2.01
N ALA A 110 15.01 8.49 3.18
CA ALA A 110 13.93 8.70 4.13
C ALA A 110 14.38 9.71 5.19
N TRP A 111 13.60 10.76 5.42
CA TRP A 111 13.87 11.68 6.52
C TRP A 111 13.60 10.97 7.85
N PRO A 112 14.60 10.88 8.74
CA PRO A 112 14.39 10.23 10.03
C PRO A 112 13.45 11.07 10.89
N ILE A 113 12.53 10.40 11.58
CA ILE A 113 11.68 11.03 12.58
C ILE A 113 12.20 10.73 13.99
N ASN A 114 12.73 9.52 14.22
CA ASN A 114 13.25 9.04 15.50
C ASN A 114 12.33 9.43 16.68
N GLU A 115 11.06 9.03 16.60
CA GLU A 115 10.07 9.26 17.65
C GLU A 115 9.83 7.96 18.41
N THR A 116 9.93 8.03 19.74
CA THR A 116 9.61 6.92 20.63
C THR A 116 8.13 6.98 21.03
N ILE A 117 7.44 5.85 20.91
CA ILE A 117 6.10 5.63 21.46
C ILE A 117 6.25 4.68 22.64
N VAL A 118 6.04 5.19 23.85
CA VAL A 118 6.22 4.41 25.09
C VAL A 118 5.06 3.42 25.29
N PRO A 119 5.21 2.39 26.17
CA PRO A 119 4.14 1.45 26.48
C PRO A 119 2.79 2.09 26.80
N GLY A 120 1.74 1.65 26.12
CA GLY A 120 0.36 2.12 26.30
C GLY A 120 0.05 3.50 25.70
N GLU A 121 1.04 4.20 25.14
CA GLU A 121 0.82 5.50 24.49
C GLU A 121 0.20 5.35 23.10
N SER A 122 -0.69 6.28 22.77
CA SER A 122 -1.22 6.45 21.41
C SER A 122 -0.69 7.74 20.78
N ARG A 123 -0.38 7.68 19.48
CA ARG A 123 -0.09 8.82 18.61
C ARG A 123 -1.14 8.89 17.52
N THR A 124 -1.46 10.10 17.09
CA THR A 124 -2.30 10.28 15.90
C THR A 124 -1.41 10.42 14.67
N ILE A 125 -1.65 9.61 13.65
CA ILE A 125 -1.05 9.76 12.33
C ILE A 125 -2.06 10.47 11.44
N ARG A 126 -1.82 11.76 11.20
CA ARG A 126 -2.65 12.59 10.33
C ARG A 126 -2.15 12.49 8.91
N VAL A 127 -2.99 11.97 8.03
CA VAL A 127 -2.74 11.82 6.59
C VAL A 127 -3.54 12.88 5.86
N VAL A 128 -2.85 13.69 5.07
CA VAL A 128 -3.43 14.76 4.25
C VAL A 128 -3.16 14.45 2.78
N TYR A 129 -4.22 14.37 1.98
CA TYR A 129 -4.15 14.15 0.54
C TYR A 129 -4.56 15.42 -0.20
N ASP A 130 -3.71 15.85 -1.12
CA ASP A 130 -3.94 16.99 -2.01
C ASP A 130 -4.42 16.48 -3.38
N PRO A 131 -5.71 16.58 -3.72
CA PRO A 131 -6.23 16.16 -5.02
C PRO A 131 -5.76 17.06 -6.18
N ASN A 132 -5.21 18.24 -5.89
CA ASN A 132 -4.74 19.21 -6.88
C ASN A 132 -3.25 19.08 -7.22
N ALA A 133 -2.49 18.25 -6.50
CA ALA A 133 -1.04 18.11 -6.66
C ALA A 133 -0.57 17.83 -8.10
N HIS A 134 -1.44 17.23 -8.93
CA HIS A 134 -1.16 16.90 -10.33
C HIS A 134 -2.12 17.58 -11.33
N GLY A 135 -2.93 18.55 -10.89
CA GLY A 135 -3.94 19.20 -11.72
C GLY A 135 -4.90 18.18 -12.37
N PRO A 136 -5.36 18.39 -13.61
CA PRO A 136 -6.31 17.49 -14.29
C PRO A 136 -5.82 16.04 -14.44
N ALA A 137 -4.51 15.80 -14.39
CA ALA A 137 -3.94 14.45 -14.43
C ALA A 137 -4.16 13.67 -13.12
N GLY A 138 -4.57 14.33 -12.04
CA GLY A 138 -4.91 13.72 -10.75
C GLY A 138 -6.33 13.15 -10.65
N VAL A 139 -7.16 13.31 -11.68
CA VAL A 139 -8.55 12.80 -11.71
C VAL A 139 -8.57 11.28 -11.86
N GLY A 140 -9.47 10.60 -11.13
CA GLY A 140 -9.64 9.16 -11.16
C GLY A 140 -9.39 8.48 -9.81
N LEU A 141 -9.21 7.16 -9.84
CA LEU A 141 -8.95 6.37 -8.65
C LEU A 141 -7.54 6.64 -8.11
N ILE A 142 -7.45 6.85 -6.80
CA ILE A 142 -6.19 6.92 -6.08
C ILE A 142 -6.14 5.86 -4.98
N ASP A 143 -4.93 5.39 -4.73
CA ASP A 143 -4.58 4.43 -3.70
C ASP A 143 -3.21 4.85 -3.12
N ARG A 144 -3.19 5.31 -1.87
CA ARG A 144 -2.02 5.94 -1.26
C ARG A 144 -1.73 5.32 0.09
N PHE A 145 -0.44 5.20 0.38
CA PHE A 145 0.05 4.56 1.58
C PHE A 145 0.86 5.55 2.42
N VAL A 146 0.76 5.39 3.73
CA VAL A 146 1.63 6.00 4.73
C VAL A 146 2.28 4.87 5.49
N ILE A 147 3.60 4.87 5.55
CA ILE A 147 4.39 3.79 6.12
C ILE A 147 5.17 4.31 7.32
N LEU A 148 4.95 3.71 8.48
CA LEU A 148 5.79 3.86 9.66
C LEU A 148 6.80 2.71 9.68
N THR A 149 8.09 3.02 9.83
CA THR A 149 9.14 2.00 9.98
C THR A 149 9.69 2.05 11.41
N GLU A 150 9.72 0.90 12.08
CA GLU A 150 10.31 0.73 13.40
C GLU A 150 11.84 0.52 13.30
N GLU A 151 12.56 0.66 14.41
CA GLU A 151 14.00 0.33 14.48
C GLU A 151 14.30 -1.12 14.09
N SER A 152 13.37 -2.05 14.37
CA SER A 152 13.47 -3.45 13.96
C SER A 152 13.40 -3.67 12.44
N GLY A 153 13.06 -2.63 11.67
CA GLY A 153 12.71 -2.72 10.24
C GLY A 153 11.27 -3.15 9.98
N SER A 154 10.50 -3.46 11.04
CA SER A 154 9.07 -3.77 10.91
C SER A 154 8.28 -2.54 10.46
N GLN A 155 7.20 -2.75 9.71
CA GLN A 155 6.42 -1.65 9.15
C GLN A 155 4.94 -1.74 9.48
N LEU A 156 4.35 -0.58 9.79
CA LEU A 156 2.91 -0.37 9.85
C LEU A 156 2.51 0.47 8.64
N GLN A 157 1.64 -0.08 7.80
CA GLN A 157 1.11 0.58 6.61
C GLN A 157 -0.33 1.03 6.86
N LEU A 158 -0.61 2.29 6.55
CA LEU A 158 -1.93 2.90 6.56
C LEU A 158 -2.29 3.29 5.13
N GLU A 159 -3.50 2.98 4.70
CA GLU A 159 -3.98 3.15 3.33
C GLU A 159 -5.14 4.14 3.28
N ILE A 160 -5.10 5.02 2.29
CA ILE A 160 -6.24 5.85 1.91
C ILE A 160 -6.61 5.64 0.44
N LYS A 161 -7.91 5.58 0.16
CA LYS A 161 -8.48 5.50 -1.19
C LYS A 161 -9.47 6.62 -1.45
N ALA A 162 -9.61 6.98 -2.73
CA ALA A 162 -10.65 7.89 -3.21
C ALA A 162 -10.85 7.78 -4.73
N ILE A 163 -11.97 8.30 -5.21
CA ILE A 163 -12.19 8.71 -6.60
C ILE A 163 -12.14 10.24 -6.64
N VAL A 164 -11.13 10.79 -7.30
CA VAL A 164 -10.99 12.23 -7.50
C VAL A 164 -11.81 12.66 -8.73
N LYS A 165 -12.61 13.72 -8.57
CA LYS A 165 -13.29 14.42 -9.65
C LYS A 165 -12.84 15.87 -9.73
N PRO A 166 -13.00 16.53 -10.89
CA PRO A 166 -12.74 17.96 -11.03
C PRO A 166 -13.54 18.85 -10.06
#